data_AF-A0AAV4LJ85-F1
#
_entry.id   AF-A0AAV4LJ85-F1
#
_cell.length_a   1.000
_cell.length_b   1.000
_cell.length_c   1.000
_cell.angle_alpha   90.00
_cell.angle_beta   90.00
_cell.angle_gamma   90.00
#
_symmetry.space_group_name_H-M   'P 1'
#
loop_
_entity.id
_entity.type
_entity.pdbx_description
1 polymer ?
#
loop_
_entity_poly.entity_id
_entity_poly.type
_entity_poly.pdbx_seq_one_letter_code
_entity_poly.pdbx_strand_id
1 'polypeptide(L)'
;MGFLLLHSGQASAKKLLRRLIDCTGVENLEPVASQDVVIRWGNTLGNDDDGYVLNPRIAIENTRDRRFMLRMLQLNGVRTPLRDTDTERGEFERRLRVSRYYRVPVFNMRVLTCYRSDKKSVWINRDISKINHHFREVPIDEDKYTTRIARLAVRAIHSLGLDFGLVSLAVSSRGFCYVLDVNPEPVLKGKLLQLYVDAFNEWIALERSTPAESRDFKMGADLEFMLKSNQGKLVLASRFLPRKGEVGYDDVSINRDGRRHPVAELRPDPASEPLQLFENLRMTLLQAKSMIPRPSLEWMAGSMPFPNFPIGGHIHFSSLPLSSRLIKVLDTYLGFPVMMIESSSTALKRRPKYGFLGDIRLKSHGGFEYRTPGSWIVSPEIAQAVLCLAYLVVVHHRELKMTPFIRLENQKDFYMCDKWALQSLFVDIWRNIENTSTYKLYEEKLKIIPEMVRANMSWNENSDIKKRWGIEYKKKNTSKKKSAARLNS
;
A
#
# COMPACT_ATOMS: atom_id res chain seq x y z
N MET A 1 26.42 11.99 -5.46
CA MET A 1 24.99 12.02 -5.85
C MET A 1 24.68 13.39 -6.39
N GLY A 2 24.57 13.51 -7.71
CA GLY A 2 23.97 14.64 -8.41
C GLY A 2 22.49 14.40 -8.69
N PHE A 3 21.74 15.48 -8.93
CA PHE A 3 20.36 15.42 -9.40
C PHE A 3 20.28 15.93 -10.83
N LEU A 4 19.72 15.13 -11.73
CA LEU A 4 19.64 15.43 -13.15
C LEU A 4 18.19 15.60 -13.58
N LEU A 5 17.82 16.69 -14.24
CA LEU A 5 16.50 16.88 -14.84
C LEU A 5 16.57 16.51 -16.32
N LEU A 6 16.11 15.31 -16.66
CA LEU A 6 16.07 14.83 -18.03
C LEU A 6 14.78 15.32 -18.72
N HIS A 7 14.95 16.08 -19.80
CA HIS A 7 13.84 16.70 -20.53
C HIS A 7 14.10 16.77 -22.04
N SER A 8 13.10 17.11 -22.84
CA SER A 8 13.21 17.32 -24.29
C SER A 8 12.99 18.79 -24.67
N GLY A 9 13.41 19.71 -23.79
CA GLY A 9 13.32 21.16 -24.01
C GLY A 9 11.97 21.79 -23.68
N GLN A 10 11.06 21.05 -23.03
CA GLN A 10 9.73 21.56 -22.66
C GLN A 10 9.84 22.82 -21.79
N ALA A 11 8.96 23.80 -22.03
CA ALA A 11 8.96 25.06 -21.30
C ALA A 11 8.77 24.89 -19.78
N SER A 12 8.00 23.87 -19.34
CA SER A 12 7.84 23.53 -17.93
C SER A 12 9.17 23.09 -17.30
N ALA A 13 9.90 22.20 -17.98
CA ALA A 13 11.18 21.68 -17.50
C ALA A 13 12.22 22.80 -17.38
N LYS A 14 12.31 23.68 -18.39
CA LYS A 14 13.19 24.87 -18.34
C LYS A 14 12.86 25.81 -17.18
N LYS A 15 11.57 25.98 -16.86
CA LYS A 15 11.12 26.80 -15.72
C LYS A 15 11.42 26.15 -14.37
N LEU A 16 11.28 24.83 -14.27
CA LEU A 16 11.70 24.07 -13.09
C LEU A 16 13.20 24.24 -12.87
N LEU A 17 14.00 23.94 -13.90
CA LEU A 17 15.46 23.93 -13.81
C LEU A 17 16.03 25.24 -13.27
N ARG A 18 15.48 26.40 -13.68
CA ARG A 18 15.90 27.73 -13.19
C ARG A 18 15.67 27.95 -11.69
N ARG A 19 14.90 27.09 -11.03
CA ARG A 19 14.42 27.24 -9.65
C ARG A 19 14.73 26.05 -8.76
N LEU A 20 15.21 24.94 -9.34
CA LEU A 20 15.67 23.78 -8.60
C LEU A 20 17.09 24.01 -8.10
N ILE A 21 17.32 23.66 -6.84
CA ILE A 21 18.62 23.76 -6.20
C ILE A 21 19.42 22.50 -6.52
N ASP A 22 20.71 22.66 -6.87
CA ASP A 22 21.65 21.56 -7.14
C ASP A 22 21.15 20.52 -8.15
N CYS A 23 20.42 20.96 -9.18
CA CYS A 23 19.88 20.12 -10.22
C CYS A 23 20.38 20.58 -11.60
N THR A 24 20.94 19.65 -12.37
CA THR A 24 21.49 19.91 -13.71
C THR A 24 20.53 19.42 -14.78
N GLY A 25 20.23 20.27 -15.77
CA GLY A 25 19.38 19.88 -16.90
C GLY A 25 20.17 19.07 -17.93
N VAL A 26 19.59 17.97 -18.41
CA VAL A 26 20.16 17.12 -19.45
C VAL A 26 19.11 16.79 -20.50
N GLU A 27 19.52 16.70 -21.76
CA GLU A 27 18.61 16.36 -22.86
C GLU A 27 18.77 14.90 -23.34
N ASN A 28 19.91 14.31 -23.05
CA ASN A 28 20.23 12.91 -23.28
C ASN A 28 20.80 12.28 -22.02
N LEU A 29 20.57 10.98 -21.84
CA LEU A 29 21.26 10.18 -20.82
C LEU A 29 22.62 9.77 -21.38
N GLU A 30 23.61 10.65 -21.26
CA GLU A 30 25.01 10.20 -21.18
C GLU A 30 25.22 9.46 -19.86
N PRO A 31 26.21 8.57 -19.70
CA PRO A 31 26.22 7.60 -18.61
C PRO A 31 26.03 8.28 -17.26
N VAL A 32 24.92 7.92 -16.60
CA VAL A 32 24.54 8.42 -15.29
C VAL A 32 25.27 7.58 -14.26
N ALA A 33 25.90 8.21 -13.27
CA ALA A 33 26.56 7.42 -12.24
C ALA A 33 25.52 6.69 -11.38
N SER A 34 25.85 5.51 -10.87
CA SER A 34 24.90 4.66 -10.12
C SER A 34 24.37 5.32 -8.82
N GLN A 35 25.07 6.35 -8.34
CA GLN A 35 24.68 7.19 -7.20
C GLN A 35 23.87 8.44 -7.56
N ASP A 36 23.66 8.73 -8.84
CA ASP A 36 22.93 9.91 -9.28
C ASP A 36 21.42 9.63 -9.34
N VAL A 37 20.66 10.71 -9.27
CA VAL A 37 19.19 10.65 -9.29
C VAL A 37 18.67 11.42 -10.49
N VAL A 38 17.90 10.74 -11.34
CA VAL A 38 17.32 11.30 -12.56
C VAL A 38 15.86 11.65 -12.33
N ILE A 39 15.49 12.90 -12.57
CA ILE A 39 14.12 13.39 -12.61
C ILE A 39 13.70 13.43 -14.08
N ARG A 40 12.90 12.47 -14.52
CA ARG A 40 12.47 12.40 -15.93
C ARG A 40 11.19 13.21 -16.15
N TRP A 41 11.30 14.27 -16.93
CA TRP A 41 10.18 15.14 -17.30
C TRP A 41 9.71 14.84 -18.73
N GLY A 42 8.89 13.80 -18.89
CA GLY A 42 8.22 13.43 -20.15
C GLY A 42 9.11 12.81 -21.24
N ASN A 43 10.43 13.02 -21.18
CA ASN A 43 11.39 12.44 -22.11
C ASN A 43 11.44 10.92 -21.93
N THR A 44 11.28 10.13 -23.01
CA THR A 44 11.36 8.65 -22.98
C THR A 44 12.56 8.09 -23.74
N LEU A 45 13.56 8.92 -24.02
CA LEU A 45 14.83 8.50 -24.61
C LEU A 45 15.79 8.03 -23.51
N GLY A 46 16.69 7.11 -23.85
CA GLY A 46 17.63 6.47 -22.93
C GLY A 46 17.00 5.39 -22.03
N ASN A 47 17.86 4.65 -21.32
CA ASN A 47 17.48 3.59 -20.39
C ASN A 47 17.47 4.09 -18.94
N ASP A 48 16.86 3.32 -18.04
CA ASP A 48 16.82 3.61 -16.59
C ASP A 48 17.73 2.64 -15.81
N ASP A 49 18.75 2.09 -16.46
CA ASP A 49 19.58 1.00 -15.92
C ASP A 49 20.50 1.48 -14.77
N ASP A 50 20.96 2.73 -14.84
CA ASP A 50 21.88 3.34 -13.88
C ASP A 50 21.21 4.45 -13.04
N GLY A 51 21.47 4.43 -11.72
CA GLY A 51 20.95 5.43 -10.79
C GLY A 51 19.54 5.15 -10.26
N TYR A 52 18.96 6.12 -9.55
CA TYR A 52 17.54 6.11 -9.17
C TYR A 52 16.77 7.08 -10.06
N VAL A 53 15.67 6.63 -10.66
CA VAL A 53 14.90 7.46 -11.61
C VAL A 53 13.50 7.75 -11.05
N LEU A 54 13.16 9.04 -10.93
CA LEU A 54 11.79 9.49 -10.75
C LEU A 54 11.07 9.55 -12.09
N ASN A 55 9.86 9.00 -12.13
CA ASN A 55 9.07 8.78 -13.33
C ASN A 55 9.88 8.02 -14.40
N PRO A 56 10.34 6.78 -14.13
CA PRO A 56 11.08 5.97 -15.11
C PRO A 56 10.32 5.88 -16.44
N ARG A 57 11.05 5.64 -17.52
CA ARG A 57 10.56 5.63 -18.90
C ARG A 57 9.26 4.82 -19.05
N ILE A 58 9.23 3.59 -18.52
CA ILE A 58 8.06 2.71 -18.63
C ILE A 58 6.83 3.34 -17.95
N ALA A 59 7.01 4.06 -16.84
CA ALA A 59 5.91 4.71 -16.13
C ALA A 59 5.30 5.86 -16.94
N ILE A 60 6.12 6.58 -17.71
CA ILE A 60 5.64 7.60 -18.65
C ILE A 60 4.97 6.94 -19.86
N GLU A 61 5.53 5.85 -20.38
CA GLU A 61 4.92 5.07 -21.48
C GLU A 61 3.54 4.52 -21.09
N ASN A 62 3.35 4.11 -19.83
CA ASN A 62 2.06 3.67 -19.28
C ASN A 62 0.95 4.73 -19.38
N THR A 63 1.27 6.02 -19.57
CA THR A 63 0.27 7.10 -19.72
C THR A 63 0.04 7.53 -21.17
N ARG A 64 0.84 7.05 -22.13
CA ARG A 64 0.77 7.52 -23.53
C ARG A 64 -0.48 7.02 -24.25
N ASP A 65 -0.79 5.75 -24.10
CA ASP A 65 -2.05 5.19 -24.57
C ASP A 65 -3.09 5.31 -23.46
N ARG A 66 -4.12 6.12 -23.71
CA ARG A 66 -5.17 6.37 -22.72
C ARG A 66 -5.94 5.10 -22.35
N ARG A 67 -6.25 4.22 -23.30
CA ARG A 67 -7.03 3.01 -23.03
C ARG A 67 -6.20 2.05 -22.18
N PHE A 68 -4.93 1.91 -22.49
CA PHE A 68 -3.97 1.14 -21.70
C PHE A 68 -3.86 1.68 -20.27
N MET A 69 -3.63 3.00 -20.11
CA MET A 69 -3.58 3.68 -18.82
C MET A 69 -4.84 3.42 -17.99
N LEU A 70 -6.03 3.60 -18.58
CA LEU A 70 -7.30 3.39 -17.87
C LEU A 70 -7.51 1.92 -17.49
N ARG A 71 -7.06 0.95 -18.30
CA ARG A 71 -7.11 -0.48 -17.94
C ARG A 71 -6.20 -0.79 -16.75
N MET A 72 -4.98 -0.25 -16.75
CA MET A 72 -4.03 -0.40 -15.66
C MET A 72 -4.60 0.17 -14.35
N LEU A 73 -5.23 1.34 -14.42
CA LEU A 73 -5.93 1.93 -13.28
C LEU A 73 -7.10 1.04 -12.79
N GLN A 74 -7.93 0.51 -13.69
CA GLN A 74 -9.03 -0.40 -13.33
C GLN A 74 -8.55 -1.66 -12.61
N LEU A 75 -7.48 -2.26 -13.11
CA LEU A 75 -6.84 -3.42 -12.47
C LEU A 75 -6.45 -3.09 -11.02
N ASN A 76 -5.90 -1.91 -10.80
CA ASN A 76 -5.59 -1.40 -9.47
C ASN A 76 -6.81 -0.81 -8.75
N GLY A 77 -8.05 -1.27 -9.01
CA GLY A 77 -9.26 -0.86 -8.28
C GLY A 77 -9.61 0.63 -8.38
N VAL A 78 -9.02 1.37 -9.31
CA VAL A 78 -9.35 2.76 -9.59
C VAL A 78 -10.51 2.79 -10.58
N ARG A 79 -11.59 3.48 -10.21
CA ARG A 79 -12.72 3.67 -11.13
C ARG A 79 -12.32 4.61 -12.26
N THR A 80 -12.53 4.18 -13.49
CA THR A 80 -12.28 4.96 -14.71
C THR A 80 -13.54 4.99 -15.58
N PRO A 81 -13.65 5.91 -16.55
CA PRO A 81 -14.79 5.95 -17.47
C PRO A 81 -14.76 4.84 -18.54
N LEU A 82 -13.72 4.00 -18.60
CA LEU A 82 -13.61 2.95 -19.61
C LEU A 82 -14.62 1.81 -19.37
N ARG A 83 -15.38 1.40 -20.39
CA ARG A 83 -16.07 0.09 -20.41
C ARG A 83 -15.39 -0.88 -21.37
N ASP A 84 -15.58 -2.18 -21.15
CA ASP A 84 -15.05 -3.24 -22.01
C ASP A 84 -15.50 -3.10 -23.48
N THR A 85 -16.67 -2.49 -23.70
CA THR A 85 -17.31 -2.31 -25.01
C THR A 85 -17.01 -0.98 -25.69
N ASP A 86 -16.31 -0.04 -25.05
CA ASP A 86 -16.13 1.31 -25.63
C ASP A 86 -14.99 1.29 -26.67
N THR A 87 -15.37 1.46 -27.94
CA THR A 87 -14.45 1.67 -29.08
C THR A 87 -14.07 3.14 -29.29
N GLU A 88 -14.79 4.09 -28.68
CA GLU A 88 -14.54 5.52 -28.85
C GLU A 88 -14.41 6.32 -27.55
N ARG A 89 -13.53 7.32 -27.61
CA ARG A 89 -12.99 8.12 -26.49
C ARG A 89 -14.01 9.01 -25.75
N GLY A 90 -15.30 9.02 -26.11
CA GLY A 90 -16.20 10.12 -25.71
C GLY A 90 -17.68 9.81 -25.43
N GLU A 91 -18.22 8.64 -25.78
CA GLU A 91 -19.67 8.41 -25.63
C GLU A 91 -20.10 8.15 -24.17
N PHE A 92 -19.31 7.41 -23.39
CA PHE A 92 -19.62 7.15 -21.99
C PHE A 92 -19.31 8.35 -21.08
N GLU A 93 -18.26 9.11 -21.39
CA GLU A 93 -17.88 10.32 -20.66
C GLU A 93 -18.94 11.43 -20.77
N ARG A 94 -19.62 11.53 -21.92
CA ARG A 94 -20.80 12.40 -22.08
C ARG A 94 -22.02 11.96 -21.26
N ARG A 95 -22.12 10.65 -20.93
CA ARG A 95 -23.23 10.09 -20.13
C ARG A 95 -22.98 10.14 -18.63
N LEU A 96 -21.72 10.25 -18.20
CA LEU A 96 -21.35 10.47 -16.81
C LEU A 96 -21.87 11.83 -16.36
N ARG A 97 -22.98 11.83 -15.60
CA ARG A 97 -23.47 13.03 -14.92
C ARG A 97 -22.47 13.42 -13.84
N VAL A 98 -21.49 14.24 -14.19
CA VAL A 98 -20.46 14.75 -13.27
C VAL A 98 -21.01 15.96 -12.51
N SER A 99 -20.78 15.99 -11.20
CA SER A 99 -21.11 17.12 -10.34
C SER A 99 -19.89 18.00 -10.07
N ARG A 100 -18.68 17.43 -10.01
CA ARG A 100 -17.44 18.16 -9.71
C ARG A 100 -16.25 17.58 -10.47
N TYR A 101 -15.34 18.45 -10.88
CA TYR A 101 -14.05 18.10 -11.47
C TYR A 101 -12.92 18.50 -10.55
N TYR A 102 -11.85 17.71 -10.54
CA TYR A 102 -10.65 17.98 -9.75
C TYR A 102 -9.38 17.86 -10.56
N ARG A 103 -8.39 18.68 -10.21
CA ARG A 103 -6.99 18.55 -10.62
C ARG A 103 -6.14 18.43 -9.38
N VAL A 104 -5.38 17.36 -9.29
CA VAL A 104 -4.61 17.02 -8.09
C VAL A 104 -3.16 16.77 -8.49
N PRO A 105 -2.26 17.75 -8.30
CA PRO A 105 -0.83 17.50 -8.42
C PRO A 105 -0.35 16.62 -7.26
N VAL A 106 0.37 15.56 -7.61
CA VAL A 106 0.95 14.60 -6.68
C VAL A 106 2.45 14.57 -6.90
N PHE A 107 3.19 14.45 -5.80
CA PHE A 107 4.62 14.23 -5.79
C PHE A 107 4.99 13.35 -4.61
N ASN A 108 5.72 12.27 -4.85
CA ASN A 108 6.32 11.39 -3.84
C ASN A 108 5.30 10.91 -2.78
N MET A 109 4.18 10.32 -3.23
CA MET A 109 3.05 9.87 -2.40
C MET A 109 2.28 10.98 -1.64
N ARG A 110 2.60 12.26 -1.88
CA ARG A 110 1.94 13.42 -1.26
C ARG A 110 1.10 14.19 -2.28
N VAL A 111 -0.12 14.54 -1.90
CA VAL A 111 -0.93 15.52 -2.63
C VAL A 111 -0.40 16.92 -2.32
N LEU A 112 -0.01 17.67 -3.35
CA LEU A 112 0.52 19.03 -3.16
C LEU A 112 -0.59 20.05 -2.91
N THR A 113 -1.73 19.88 -3.57
CA THR A 113 -2.97 20.64 -3.33
C THR A 113 -4.15 19.98 -4.06
N CYS A 114 -5.37 20.47 -3.84
CA CYS A 114 -6.54 20.12 -4.63
C CYS A 114 -7.13 21.34 -5.32
N TYR A 115 -7.34 21.25 -6.64
CA TYR A 115 -8.11 22.24 -7.39
C TYR A 115 -9.46 21.66 -7.78
N ARG A 116 -10.55 22.41 -7.58
CA ARG A 116 -11.93 21.97 -7.84
C ARG A 116 -12.66 22.92 -8.79
N SER A 117 -13.50 22.36 -9.66
CA SER A 117 -14.49 23.09 -10.44
C SER A 117 -15.85 22.40 -10.34
N ASP A 118 -16.89 23.17 -10.08
CA ASP A 118 -18.28 22.70 -10.00
C ASP A 118 -19.06 22.98 -11.31
N LYS A 119 -18.40 23.55 -12.33
CA LYS A 119 -19.03 23.88 -13.62
C LYS A 119 -19.01 22.70 -14.61
N LYS A 120 -20.14 22.44 -15.28
CA LYS A 120 -20.33 21.33 -16.25
C LYS A 120 -19.48 21.41 -17.53
N SER A 121 -19.05 22.61 -17.94
CA SER A 121 -18.41 22.84 -19.25
C SER A 121 -16.88 22.69 -19.29
N VAL A 122 -16.23 22.36 -18.18
CA VAL A 122 -14.75 22.40 -18.07
C VAL A 122 -14.04 21.32 -18.90
N TRP A 123 -14.72 20.21 -19.22
CA TRP A 123 -14.12 19.07 -19.93
C TRP A 123 -14.18 19.17 -21.47
N ILE A 124 -14.90 20.14 -22.03
CA ILE A 124 -14.97 20.34 -23.49
C ILE A 124 -13.65 20.92 -24.03
N ASN A 125 -12.85 21.57 -23.18
CA ASN A 125 -11.51 22.01 -23.54
C ASN A 125 -10.51 20.85 -23.47
N ARG A 126 -9.96 20.49 -24.64
CA ARG A 126 -9.00 19.40 -24.90
C ARG A 126 -7.69 19.47 -24.10
N ASP A 127 -7.43 20.55 -23.35
CA ASP A 127 -6.18 20.77 -22.62
C ASP A 127 -6.21 20.12 -21.22
N ILE A 128 -6.07 18.79 -21.18
CA ILE A 128 -5.95 18.04 -19.93
C ILE A 128 -4.61 18.32 -19.22
N SER A 129 -3.64 18.96 -19.88
CA SER A 129 -2.34 19.29 -19.29
C SER A 129 -2.30 20.58 -18.46
N LYS A 130 -3.38 21.38 -18.44
CA LYS A 130 -3.42 22.72 -17.82
C LYS A 130 -4.52 22.85 -16.76
N ILE A 131 -4.26 23.70 -15.77
CA ILE A 131 -5.29 24.20 -14.85
C ILE A 131 -5.87 25.49 -15.45
N ASN A 132 -7.15 25.47 -15.77
CA ASN A 132 -7.88 26.61 -16.33
C ASN A 132 -8.42 27.53 -15.24
N HIS A 133 -8.77 28.78 -15.57
CA HIS A 133 -9.29 29.80 -14.64
C HIS A 133 -10.57 29.41 -13.88
N HIS A 134 -11.26 28.34 -14.28
CA HIS A 134 -12.49 27.87 -13.60
C HIS A 134 -12.22 26.97 -12.40
N PHE A 135 -10.97 26.59 -12.16
CA PHE A 135 -10.59 25.82 -10.99
C PHE A 135 -10.21 26.74 -9.83
N ARG A 136 -10.79 26.48 -8.65
CA ARG A 136 -10.37 27.11 -7.40
C ARG A 136 -9.61 26.11 -6.53
N GLU A 137 -8.65 26.60 -5.76
CA GLU A 137 -7.97 25.78 -4.76
C GLU A 137 -8.92 25.45 -3.60
N VAL A 138 -8.82 24.23 -3.08
CA VAL A 138 -9.62 23.73 -1.95
C VAL A 138 -8.76 22.92 -0.98
N PRO A 139 -9.04 22.98 0.34
CA PRO A 139 -8.40 22.10 1.31
C PRO A 139 -8.65 20.61 1.02
N ILE A 140 -7.65 19.75 1.26
CA ILE A 140 -7.74 18.30 1.02
C ILE A 140 -8.84 17.63 1.86
N ASP A 141 -9.13 18.21 3.03
CA ASP A 141 -10.11 17.79 4.02
C ASP A 141 -11.39 18.64 3.99
N GLU A 142 -11.59 19.50 2.97
CA GLU A 142 -12.80 20.34 2.83
C GLU A 142 -14.09 19.51 2.95
N ASP A 143 -14.11 18.32 2.32
CA ASP A 143 -15.16 17.34 2.52
C ASP A 143 -14.71 15.90 2.21
N LYS A 144 -15.59 14.94 2.49
CA LYS A 144 -15.36 13.51 2.28
C LYS A 144 -15.03 13.15 0.82
N TYR A 145 -15.48 13.92 -0.17
CA TYR A 145 -15.18 13.68 -1.58
C TYR A 145 -13.79 14.19 -1.91
N THR A 146 -13.40 15.38 -1.45
CA THR A 146 -12.04 15.90 -1.65
C THR A 146 -11.00 14.98 -1.04
N THR A 147 -11.23 14.46 0.18
CA THR A 147 -10.33 13.48 0.80
C THR A 147 -10.25 12.17 0.00
N ARG A 148 -11.37 11.68 -0.54
CA ARG A 148 -11.38 10.49 -1.40
C ARG A 148 -10.64 10.71 -2.72
N ILE A 149 -10.82 11.87 -3.33
CA ILE A 149 -10.16 12.28 -4.58
C ILE A 149 -8.65 12.38 -4.38
N ALA A 150 -8.20 12.98 -3.28
CA ALA A 150 -6.78 13.07 -2.93
C ALA A 150 -6.13 11.67 -2.82
N ARG A 151 -6.75 10.76 -2.06
CA ARG A 151 -6.27 9.37 -1.93
C ARG A 151 -6.27 8.63 -3.28
N LEU A 152 -7.31 8.85 -4.09
CA LEU A 152 -7.42 8.22 -5.40
C LEU A 152 -6.36 8.73 -6.39
N ALA A 153 -5.98 10.01 -6.30
CA ALA A 153 -4.91 10.60 -7.11
C ALA A 153 -3.54 9.97 -6.78
N VAL A 154 -3.21 9.81 -5.50
CA VAL A 154 -1.97 9.13 -5.08
C VAL A 154 -1.95 7.69 -5.58
N ARG A 155 -3.06 6.95 -5.40
CA ARG A 155 -3.18 5.59 -5.93
C ARG A 155 -2.96 5.54 -7.44
N ALA A 156 -3.55 6.47 -8.19
CA ALA A 156 -3.42 6.51 -9.66
C ALA A 156 -1.97 6.70 -10.13
N ILE A 157 -1.24 7.61 -9.49
CA ILE A 157 0.19 7.87 -9.77
C ILE A 157 1.01 6.62 -9.48
N HIS A 158 0.84 6.02 -8.29
CA HIS A 158 1.55 4.80 -7.90
C HIS A 158 1.25 3.62 -8.83
N SER A 159 -0.03 3.45 -9.22
CA SER A 159 -0.49 2.33 -10.07
C SER A 159 0.12 2.36 -11.47
N LEU A 160 0.52 3.53 -11.95
CA LEU A 160 1.17 3.71 -13.25
C LEU A 160 2.71 3.62 -13.14
N GLY A 161 3.25 3.44 -11.93
CA GLY A 161 4.68 3.46 -11.64
C GLY A 161 5.28 4.85 -11.56
N LEU A 162 4.46 5.91 -11.60
CA LEU A 162 4.91 7.29 -11.50
C LEU A 162 5.24 7.65 -10.06
N ASP A 163 6.16 8.59 -9.89
CA ASP A 163 6.52 9.22 -8.61
C ASP A 163 5.83 10.58 -8.46
N PHE A 164 5.51 11.23 -9.58
CA PHE A 164 4.81 12.50 -9.61
C PHE A 164 4.00 12.69 -10.89
N GLY A 165 3.03 13.61 -10.83
CA GLY A 165 2.22 13.98 -11.99
C GLY A 165 0.95 14.72 -11.60
N LEU A 166 0.17 15.11 -12.60
CA LEU A 166 -1.11 15.78 -12.41
C LEU A 166 -2.26 14.83 -12.74
N VAL A 167 -3.11 14.56 -11.76
CA VAL A 167 -4.27 13.67 -11.93
C VAL A 167 -5.52 14.49 -12.18
N SER A 168 -6.31 14.07 -13.17
CA SER A 168 -7.61 14.64 -13.50
C SER A 168 -8.70 13.70 -13.03
N LEU A 169 -9.58 14.19 -12.16
CA LEU A 169 -10.62 13.37 -11.55
C LEU A 169 -12.00 14.02 -11.67
N ALA A 170 -13.03 13.22 -11.46
CA ALA A 170 -14.40 13.68 -11.34
C ALA A 170 -15.16 12.96 -10.23
N VAL A 171 -16.15 13.65 -9.67
CA VAL A 171 -17.18 13.06 -8.81
C VAL A 171 -18.49 13.06 -9.58
N SER A 172 -19.11 11.88 -9.71
CA SER A 172 -20.42 11.77 -10.34
C SER A 172 -21.53 12.29 -9.42
N SER A 173 -22.70 12.58 -9.97
CA SER A 173 -23.90 12.95 -9.23
C SER A 173 -24.35 11.87 -8.22
N ARG A 174 -23.89 10.62 -8.40
CA ARG A 174 -24.10 9.50 -7.47
C ARG A 174 -23.01 9.39 -6.40
N GLY A 175 -22.04 10.31 -6.38
CA GLY A 175 -20.96 10.36 -5.40
C GLY A 175 -19.79 9.39 -5.64
N PHE A 176 -19.68 8.81 -6.84
CA PHE A 176 -18.53 7.98 -7.20
C PHE A 176 -17.39 8.86 -7.72
N CYS A 177 -16.17 8.59 -7.26
CA CYS A 177 -14.96 9.24 -7.74
C CYS A 177 -14.38 8.46 -8.92
N TYR A 178 -13.95 9.15 -9.97
CA TYR A 178 -13.34 8.58 -11.17
C TYR A 178 -12.01 9.27 -11.47
N VAL A 179 -11.03 8.50 -11.91
CA VAL A 179 -9.84 9.04 -12.58
C VAL A 179 -10.14 9.10 -14.07
N LEU A 180 -9.93 10.29 -14.65
CA LEU A 180 -10.21 10.57 -16.05
C LEU A 180 -8.93 10.59 -16.88
N ASP A 181 -7.82 11.08 -16.31
CA ASP A 181 -6.53 11.19 -16.97
C ASP A 181 -5.40 11.36 -15.95
N VAL A 182 -4.18 10.98 -16.34
CA VAL A 182 -2.95 11.20 -15.57
C VAL A 182 -1.88 11.75 -16.49
N ASN A 183 -1.33 12.92 -16.17
CA ASN A 183 -0.28 13.56 -16.94
C ASN A 183 1.06 13.53 -16.17
N PRO A 184 2.10 12.84 -16.67
CA PRO A 184 3.41 12.75 -16.01
C PRO A 184 4.28 14.02 -16.19
N GLU A 185 3.92 14.90 -17.13
CA GLU A 185 4.64 16.14 -17.45
C GLU A 185 3.69 17.35 -17.56
N PRO A 186 3.02 17.76 -16.47
CA PRO A 186 2.04 18.83 -16.52
C PRO A 186 2.61 20.17 -17.00
N VAL A 187 1.76 21.03 -17.57
CA VAL A 187 2.20 22.38 -17.95
C VAL A 187 2.30 23.25 -16.70
N LEU A 188 3.53 23.62 -16.32
CA LEU A 188 3.82 24.36 -15.11
C LEU A 188 3.78 25.88 -15.34
N LYS A 189 2.83 26.53 -14.67
CA LYS A 189 2.65 27.99 -14.61
C LYS A 189 2.13 28.41 -13.23
N GLY A 190 2.41 29.65 -12.84
CA GLY A 190 1.88 30.24 -11.60
C GLY A 190 2.09 29.36 -10.36
N LYS A 191 1.04 29.21 -9.55
CA LYS A 191 1.06 28.42 -8.31
C LYS A 191 1.44 26.95 -8.52
N LEU A 192 1.05 26.33 -9.64
CA LEU A 192 1.40 24.94 -9.91
C LEU A 192 2.92 24.75 -10.06
N LEU A 193 3.60 25.69 -10.74
CA LEU A 193 5.07 25.68 -10.81
C LEU A 193 5.69 25.81 -9.42
N GLN A 194 5.16 26.71 -8.59
CA GLN A 194 5.65 26.90 -7.22
C GLN A 194 5.56 25.61 -6.39
N LEU A 195 4.41 24.94 -6.44
CA LEU A 195 4.17 23.70 -5.68
C LEU A 195 5.17 22.60 -6.05
N TYR A 196 5.47 22.41 -7.33
CA TYR A 196 6.47 21.43 -7.75
C TYR A 196 7.88 21.85 -7.37
N VAL A 197 8.25 23.13 -7.55
CA VAL A 197 9.58 23.64 -7.13
C VAL A 197 9.82 23.40 -5.64
N ASP A 198 8.85 23.76 -4.79
CA ASP A 198 8.95 23.57 -3.34
C ASP A 198 9.08 22.08 -3.00
N ALA A 199 8.24 21.24 -3.62
CA ALA A 199 8.24 19.80 -3.38
C ALA A 199 9.55 19.12 -3.80
N PHE A 200 10.11 19.50 -4.97
CA PHE A 200 11.39 18.97 -5.43
C PHE A 200 12.54 19.45 -4.56
N ASN A 201 12.61 20.74 -4.21
CA ASN A 201 13.68 21.26 -3.36
C ASN A 201 13.65 20.64 -1.95
N GLU A 202 12.48 20.49 -1.34
CA GLU A 202 12.30 19.79 -0.06
C GLU A 202 12.80 18.34 -0.15
N TRP A 203 12.43 17.63 -1.22
CA TRP A 203 12.84 16.25 -1.42
C TRP A 203 14.34 16.10 -1.75
N ILE A 204 14.92 16.97 -2.56
CA ILE A 204 16.37 17.00 -2.84
C ILE A 204 17.15 17.20 -1.55
N ALA A 205 16.74 18.17 -0.71
CA ALA A 205 17.37 18.43 0.58
C ALA A 205 17.30 17.20 1.50
N LEU A 206 16.13 16.56 1.59
CA LEU A 206 15.93 15.35 2.38
C LEU A 206 16.76 14.17 1.85
N GLU A 207 16.82 13.96 0.54
CA GLU A 207 17.59 12.86 -0.05
C GLU A 207 19.09 13.01 0.25
N ARG A 208 19.61 14.24 0.23
CA ARG A 208 21.02 14.54 0.57
C ARG A 208 21.34 14.33 2.05
N SER A 209 20.44 14.70 2.95
CA SER A 209 20.69 14.60 4.40
C SER A 209 20.45 13.20 4.97
N THR A 210 19.68 12.37 4.27
CA THR A 210 19.32 11.04 4.76
C THR A 210 20.45 10.04 4.45
N PRO A 211 20.89 9.23 5.43
CA PRO A 211 21.90 8.20 5.20
C PRO A 211 21.41 7.09 4.24
N ALA A 212 22.33 6.29 3.72
CA ALA A 212 22.00 5.18 2.82
C ALA A 212 21.16 4.10 3.53
N GLU A 213 21.56 3.73 4.76
CA GLU A 213 20.79 2.91 5.69
C GLU A 213 20.20 3.81 6.78
N SER A 214 18.89 3.71 7.02
CA SER A 214 18.27 4.33 8.20
C SER A 214 17.75 3.25 9.12
N ARG A 215 18.20 3.26 10.38
CA ARG A 215 17.72 2.38 11.47
C ARG A 215 16.97 3.17 12.54
N ASP A 216 16.86 4.49 12.38
CA ASP A 216 16.15 5.36 13.31
C ASP A 216 14.66 5.42 12.96
N PHE A 217 13.98 4.29 13.16
CA PHE A 217 12.54 4.16 13.04
C PHE A 217 12.00 3.20 14.10
N LYS A 218 10.69 3.31 14.37
CA LYS A 218 9.97 2.29 15.14
C LYS A 218 8.94 1.62 14.27
N MET A 219 8.85 0.30 14.43
CA MET A 219 7.82 -0.54 13.83
C MET A 219 6.67 -0.75 14.81
N GLY A 220 5.46 -0.70 14.30
CA GLY A 220 4.26 -1.18 14.99
C GLY A 220 3.45 -2.07 14.06
N ALA A 221 2.33 -2.60 14.53
CA ALA A 221 1.44 -3.40 13.71
C ALA A 221 -0.02 -3.27 14.14
N ASP A 222 -0.93 -3.35 13.18
CA ASP A 222 -2.38 -3.48 13.39
C ASP A 222 -2.80 -4.81 12.72
N LEU A 223 -3.06 -5.85 13.53
CA LEU A 223 -3.18 -7.23 13.06
C LEU A 223 -4.60 -7.76 13.28
N GLU A 224 -5.29 -7.98 12.18
CA GLU A 224 -6.69 -8.35 12.20
C GLU A 224 -6.89 -9.87 12.28
N PHE A 225 -7.91 -10.33 13.01
CA PHE A 225 -8.35 -11.73 13.03
C PHE A 225 -9.85 -11.84 13.29
N MET A 226 -10.43 -13.02 13.07
CA MET A 226 -11.87 -13.25 13.20
C MET A 226 -12.17 -14.44 14.12
N LEU A 227 -13.34 -14.44 14.74
CA LEU A 227 -13.76 -15.51 15.65
C LEU A 227 -14.75 -16.46 14.96
N LYS A 228 -14.45 -17.75 14.99
CA LYS A 228 -15.30 -18.82 14.43
C LYS A 228 -15.80 -19.74 15.53
N SER A 229 -17.10 -20.03 15.55
CA SER A 229 -17.68 -21.01 16.46
C SER A 229 -17.37 -22.45 16.03
N ASN A 230 -17.60 -23.42 16.91
CA ASN A 230 -17.55 -24.84 16.59
C ASN A 230 -18.55 -25.28 15.48
N GLN A 231 -19.58 -24.49 15.23
CA GLN A 231 -20.52 -24.68 14.11
C GLN A 231 -20.03 -24.00 12.80
N GLY A 232 -18.80 -23.48 12.77
CA GLY A 232 -18.26 -22.75 11.63
C GLY A 232 -18.83 -21.34 11.42
N LYS A 233 -19.60 -20.81 12.37
CA LYS A 233 -20.27 -19.49 12.22
C LYS A 233 -19.38 -18.36 12.73
N LEU A 234 -19.47 -17.21 12.06
CA LEU A 234 -18.83 -15.97 12.49
C LEU A 234 -19.38 -15.51 13.84
N VAL A 235 -18.47 -15.15 14.76
CA VAL A 235 -18.78 -14.54 16.04
C VAL A 235 -18.20 -13.12 16.08
N LEU A 236 -18.99 -12.16 16.55
CA LEU A 236 -18.57 -10.75 16.58
C LEU A 236 -17.47 -10.52 17.62
N ALA A 237 -16.37 -9.89 17.20
CA ALA A 237 -15.29 -9.45 18.08
C ALA A 237 -15.79 -8.46 19.15
N SER A 238 -16.69 -7.55 18.76
CA SER A 238 -17.34 -6.56 19.64
C SER A 238 -18.15 -7.16 20.82
N ARG A 239 -18.39 -8.47 20.86
CA ARG A 239 -18.97 -9.15 22.03
C ARG A 239 -17.98 -9.33 23.18
N PHE A 240 -16.69 -9.26 22.90
CA PHE A 240 -15.62 -9.55 23.86
C PHE A 240 -14.65 -8.40 24.00
N LEU A 241 -14.37 -7.70 22.90
CA LEU A 241 -13.31 -6.72 22.81
C LEU A 241 -13.86 -5.29 22.80
N PRO A 242 -13.18 -4.32 23.42
CA PRO A 242 -13.48 -2.91 23.27
C PRO A 242 -13.04 -2.38 21.89
N ARG A 243 -13.43 -1.15 21.56
CA ARG A 243 -12.99 -0.50 20.32
C ARG A 243 -11.48 -0.19 20.32
N LYS A 244 -10.98 0.33 21.45
CA LYS A 244 -9.61 0.82 21.61
C LYS A 244 -8.80 -0.09 22.53
N GLY A 245 -7.48 0.06 22.47
CA GLY A 245 -6.51 -0.69 23.27
C GLY A 245 -5.65 -1.61 22.41
N GLU A 246 -4.66 -2.23 23.05
CA GLU A 246 -3.77 -3.23 22.44
C GLU A 246 -4.54 -4.42 21.86
N VAL A 247 -5.67 -4.77 22.46
CA VAL A 247 -6.61 -5.76 21.92
C VAL A 247 -7.98 -5.11 21.80
N GLY A 248 -8.47 -4.99 20.57
CA GLY A 248 -9.77 -4.39 20.30
C GLY A 248 -10.47 -5.00 19.09
N TYR A 249 -11.45 -4.29 18.56
CA TYR A 249 -12.05 -4.57 17.26
C TYR A 249 -11.73 -3.47 16.24
N ASP A 250 -11.77 -3.82 14.95
CA ASP A 250 -11.66 -2.85 13.85
C ASP A 250 -13.02 -2.16 13.56
N ASP A 251 -12.95 -0.96 12.97
CA ASP A 251 -14.12 -0.11 12.69
C ASP A 251 -15.06 -0.69 11.61
N VAL A 252 -14.67 -1.74 10.88
CA VAL A 252 -15.58 -2.46 9.97
C VAL A 252 -16.77 -3.02 10.73
N SER A 253 -17.97 -2.58 10.35
CA SER A 253 -19.24 -3.07 10.91
C SER A 253 -20.11 -3.77 9.86
N ILE A 254 -20.84 -4.81 10.27
CA ILE A 254 -21.81 -5.52 9.42
C ILE A 254 -22.84 -4.54 8.86
N ASN A 255 -23.06 -4.59 7.55
CA ASN A 255 -23.99 -3.71 6.83
C ASN A 255 -23.77 -2.21 7.08
N ARG A 256 -22.57 -1.81 7.54
CA ARG A 256 -22.22 -0.41 7.88
C ARG A 256 -23.14 0.21 8.95
N ASP A 257 -23.63 -0.61 9.89
CA ASP A 257 -24.54 -0.16 10.96
C ASP A 257 -23.84 0.54 12.14
N GLY A 258 -22.50 0.50 12.20
CA GLY A 258 -21.70 1.11 13.25
C GLY A 258 -21.83 0.47 14.64
N ARG A 259 -22.39 -0.75 14.74
CA ARG A 259 -22.63 -1.44 16.01
C ARG A 259 -22.06 -2.85 16.05
N ARG A 260 -22.17 -3.61 14.96
CA ARG A 260 -21.77 -5.03 14.92
C ARG A 260 -20.41 -5.17 14.24
N HIS A 261 -19.35 -5.20 15.05
CA HIS A 261 -17.97 -5.30 14.55
C HIS A 261 -17.46 -6.75 14.60
N PRO A 262 -17.20 -7.39 13.45
CA PRO A 262 -16.84 -8.80 13.38
C PRO A 262 -15.32 -9.06 13.46
N VAL A 263 -14.49 -8.06 13.19
CA VAL A 263 -13.03 -8.18 13.10
C VAL A 263 -12.40 -7.77 14.42
N ALA A 264 -11.58 -8.64 15.01
CA ALA A 264 -10.71 -8.34 16.13
C ALA A 264 -9.38 -7.79 15.61
N GLU A 265 -8.72 -6.92 16.36
CA GLU A 265 -7.45 -6.29 15.98
C GLU A 265 -6.49 -6.29 17.18
N LEU A 266 -5.27 -6.76 16.94
CA LEU A 266 -4.14 -6.71 17.87
C LEU A 266 -3.24 -5.53 17.49
N ARG A 267 -2.85 -4.73 18.46
CA ARG A 267 -2.04 -3.52 18.31
C ARG A 267 -0.89 -3.59 19.32
N PRO A 268 0.09 -4.48 19.10
CA PRO A 268 1.21 -4.64 20.04
C PRO A 268 2.01 -3.35 20.18
N ASP A 269 2.67 -3.21 21.33
CA ASP A 269 3.55 -2.08 21.58
C ASP A 269 4.64 -1.99 20.50
N PRO A 270 4.90 -0.78 19.96
CA PRO A 270 5.88 -0.60 18.89
C PRO A 270 7.31 -0.82 19.42
N ALA A 271 8.19 -1.31 18.56
CA ALA A 271 9.60 -1.52 18.86
C ALA A 271 10.50 -1.11 17.69
N SER A 272 11.74 -0.75 17.97
CA SER A 272 12.75 -0.50 16.93
C SER A 272 13.30 -1.79 16.33
N GLU A 273 13.32 -2.88 17.10
CA GLU A 273 13.82 -4.18 16.64
C GLU A 273 12.67 -5.15 16.33
N PRO A 274 12.72 -5.90 15.20
CA PRO A 274 11.62 -6.74 14.76
C PRO A 274 11.33 -7.90 15.73
N LEU A 275 12.36 -8.47 16.36
CA LEU A 275 12.19 -9.56 17.33
C LEU A 275 11.56 -9.08 18.65
N GLN A 276 11.77 -7.82 19.03
CA GLN A 276 11.07 -7.25 20.18
C GLN A 276 9.60 -7.00 19.85
N LEU A 277 9.28 -6.50 18.65
CA LEU A 277 7.89 -6.36 18.21
C LEU A 277 7.17 -7.71 18.15
N PHE A 278 7.87 -8.77 17.74
CA PHE A 278 7.34 -10.14 17.78
C PHE A 278 7.00 -10.59 19.21
N GLU A 279 7.86 -10.30 20.18
CA GLU A 279 7.60 -10.63 21.59
C GLU A 279 6.42 -9.82 22.15
N ASN A 280 6.34 -8.53 21.81
CA ASN A 280 5.20 -7.69 22.17
C ASN A 280 3.89 -8.27 21.59
N LEU A 281 3.90 -8.72 20.34
CA LEU A 281 2.76 -9.43 19.72
C LEU A 281 2.37 -10.70 20.49
N ARG A 282 3.35 -11.50 20.91
CA ARG A 282 3.10 -12.69 21.73
C ARG A 282 2.37 -12.33 23.02
N MET A 283 2.77 -11.25 23.68
CA MET A 283 2.11 -10.74 24.89
C MET A 283 0.69 -10.22 24.61
N THR A 284 0.48 -9.48 23.53
CA THR A 284 -0.85 -9.00 23.12
C THR A 284 -1.80 -10.15 22.78
N LEU A 285 -1.32 -11.24 22.17
CA LEU A 285 -2.11 -12.46 21.95
C LEU A 285 -2.54 -13.12 23.27
N LEU A 286 -1.66 -13.17 24.27
CA LEU A 286 -1.99 -13.68 25.61
C LEU A 286 -3.00 -12.78 26.33
N GLN A 287 -2.93 -11.47 26.15
CA GLN A 287 -3.94 -10.54 26.64
C GLN A 287 -5.29 -10.80 25.95
N ALA A 288 -5.31 -10.97 24.62
CA ALA A 288 -6.53 -11.27 23.88
C ALA A 288 -7.20 -12.55 24.36
N LYS A 289 -6.41 -13.56 24.75
CA LYS A 289 -6.91 -14.82 25.33
C LYS A 289 -7.64 -14.57 26.64
N SER A 290 -7.14 -13.67 27.49
CA SER A 290 -7.79 -13.29 28.75
C SER A 290 -9.12 -12.57 28.52
N MET A 291 -9.21 -11.75 27.47
CA MET A 291 -10.40 -10.96 27.12
C MET A 291 -11.46 -11.78 26.37
N ILE A 292 -11.06 -12.87 25.71
CA ILE A 292 -11.96 -13.81 25.02
C ILE A 292 -11.96 -15.14 25.80
N PRO A 293 -12.71 -15.26 26.92
CA PRO A 293 -12.72 -16.45 27.79
C PRO A 293 -13.57 -17.59 27.20
N ARG A 294 -13.40 -17.90 25.92
CA ARG A 294 -14.17 -18.91 25.17
C ARG A 294 -13.21 -19.86 24.45
N PRO A 295 -12.76 -20.94 25.12
CA PRO A 295 -11.80 -21.88 24.53
C PRO A 295 -12.28 -22.54 23.23
N SER A 296 -13.60 -22.70 23.07
CA SER A 296 -14.24 -23.32 21.90
C SER A 296 -14.32 -22.43 20.66
N LEU A 297 -14.02 -21.14 20.76
CA LEU A 297 -13.94 -20.27 19.58
C LEU A 297 -12.57 -20.45 18.94
N GLU A 298 -12.54 -20.70 17.64
CA GLU A 298 -11.30 -20.67 16.86
C GLU A 298 -10.99 -19.24 16.45
N TRP A 299 -9.72 -18.88 16.46
CA TRP A 299 -9.23 -17.58 15.98
C TRP A 299 -8.64 -17.77 14.59
N MET A 300 -9.19 -17.04 13.61
CA MET A 300 -8.89 -17.22 12.19
C MET A 300 -8.14 -16.00 11.66
N ALA A 301 -7.01 -16.23 11.00
CA ALA A 301 -6.19 -15.22 10.32
C ALA A 301 -6.02 -15.57 8.83
N GLY A 302 -5.20 -14.82 8.09
CA GLY A 302 -5.03 -14.94 6.64
C GLY A 302 -5.67 -13.79 5.86
N SER A 303 -6.03 -14.02 4.60
CA SER A 303 -6.53 -12.95 3.72
C SER A 303 -8.03 -12.69 3.82
N MET A 304 -8.86 -13.74 3.92
CA MET A 304 -10.32 -13.56 4.04
C MET A 304 -10.98 -14.79 4.69
N PRO A 305 -10.89 -14.95 6.03
CA PRO A 305 -11.44 -16.13 6.71
C PRO A 305 -12.95 -16.30 6.54
N PHE A 306 -13.69 -15.21 6.34
CA PHE A 306 -15.12 -15.22 6.07
C PHE A 306 -15.45 -14.40 4.82
N PRO A 307 -16.41 -14.86 3.98
CA PRO A 307 -16.81 -14.13 2.78
C PRO A 307 -17.18 -12.67 3.08
N ASN A 308 -16.67 -11.75 2.26
CA ASN A 308 -16.87 -10.29 2.36
C ASN A 308 -16.18 -9.60 3.54
N PHE A 309 -15.37 -10.31 4.33
CA PHE A 309 -14.56 -9.73 5.40
C PHE A 309 -13.07 -9.98 5.11
N PRO A 310 -12.48 -9.26 4.13
CA PRO A 310 -11.05 -9.32 3.93
C PRO A 310 -10.36 -8.70 5.15
N ILE A 311 -9.30 -9.33 5.62
CA ILE A 311 -8.54 -8.86 6.78
C ILE A 311 -7.06 -8.66 6.46
N GLY A 312 -6.35 -7.85 7.22
CA GLY A 312 -4.98 -7.44 6.97
C GLY A 312 -4.04 -7.62 8.16
N GLY A 313 -2.74 -7.69 7.85
CA GLY A 313 -1.67 -7.62 8.83
C GLY A 313 -0.85 -6.37 8.56
N HIS A 314 -1.31 -5.22 9.05
CA HIS A 314 -0.69 -3.95 8.71
C HIS A 314 0.57 -3.72 9.52
N ILE A 315 1.55 -3.07 8.89
CA ILE A 315 2.82 -2.75 9.51
C ILE A 315 2.98 -1.24 9.50
N HIS A 316 3.29 -0.68 10.67
CA HIS A 316 3.47 0.75 10.86
C HIS A 316 4.95 1.09 10.88
N PHE A 317 5.28 2.22 10.27
CA PHE A 317 6.61 2.82 10.36
C PHE A 317 6.47 4.26 10.84
N SER A 318 7.18 4.60 11.91
CA SER A 318 7.27 5.95 12.48
C SER A 318 8.69 6.48 12.40
N SER A 319 8.86 7.80 12.37
CA SER A 319 10.14 8.48 12.12
C SER A 319 10.78 8.16 10.76
N LEU A 320 10.02 7.54 9.84
CA LEU A 320 10.46 7.24 8.49
C LEU A 320 9.65 8.08 7.48
N PRO A 321 10.31 8.94 6.68
CA PRO A 321 9.62 9.71 5.65
C PRO A 321 8.98 8.79 4.61
N LEU A 322 7.68 8.99 4.37
CA LEU A 322 6.99 8.31 3.29
C LEU A 322 7.55 8.78 1.94
N SER A 323 7.85 7.85 1.04
CA SER A 323 8.26 8.14 -0.33
C SER A 323 7.72 7.11 -1.32
N SER A 324 7.60 7.50 -2.58
CA SER A 324 7.24 6.62 -3.68
C SER A 324 8.25 5.47 -3.82
N ARG A 325 9.56 5.75 -3.69
CA ARG A 325 10.61 4.71 -3.64
C ARG A 325 10.29 3.67 -2.58
N LEU A 326 10.09 4.11 -1.34
CA LEU A 326 9.84 3.22 -0.21
C LEU A 326 8.61 2.35 -0.42
N ILE A 327 7.51 2.90 -0.94
CA ILE A 327 6.30 2.11 -1.17
C ILE A 327 6.47 1.11 -2.32
N LYS A 328 7.14 1.49 -3.42
CA LYS A 328 7.47 0.54 -4.51
C LYS A 328 8.35 -0.61 -4.01
N VAL A 329 9.29 -0.30 -3.12
CA VAL A 329 10.17 -1.28 -2.49
C VAL A 329 9.39 -2.18 -1.51
N LEU A 330 8.51 -1.63 -0.69
CA LEU A 330 7.63 -2.42 0.18
C LEU A 330 6.69 -3.33 -0.64
N ASP A 331 6.12 -2.86 -1.74
CA ASP A 331 5.31 -3.71 -2.63
C ASP A 331 6.15 -4.86 -3.22
N THR A 332 7.37 -4.57 -3.67
CA THR A 332 8.25 -5.52 -4.37
C THR A 332 8.89 -6.53 -3.44
N TYR A 333 9.38 -6.10 -2.29
CA TYR A 333 10.25 -6.91 -1.42
C TYR A 333 9.57 -7.36 -0.12
N LEU A 334 8.36 -6.88 0.17
CA LEU A 334 7.56 -7.35 1.30
C LEU A 334 6.17 -7.83 0.87
N GLY A 335 5.39 -6.99 0.19
CA GLY A 335 4.04 -7.31 -0.24
C GLY A 335 3.98 -8.51 -1.17
N PHE A 336 4.91 -8.57 -2.14
CA PHE A 336 5.00 -9.67 -3.09
C PHE A 336 5.52 -10.98 -2.48
N PRO A 337 6.65 -11.03 -1.74
CA PRO A 337 7.06 -12.26 -1.07
C PRO A 337 6.00 -12.81 -0.11
N VAL A 338 5.27 -11.94 0.60
CA VAL A 338 4.15 -12.37 1.44
C VAL A 338 3.00 -12.91 0.59
N MET A 339 2.63 -12.24 -0.51
CA MET A 339 1.63 -12.75 -1.46
C MET A 339 1.94 -14.17 -1.92
N MET A 340 3.21 -14.46 -2.22
CA MET A 340 3.66 -15.76 -2.71
C MET A 340 3.42 -16.91 -1.71
N ILE A 341 3.25 -16.61 -0.41
CA ILE A 341 2.94 -17.61 0.62
C ILE A 341 1.50 -17.54 1.14
N GLU A 342 0.68 -16.58 0.71
CA GLU A 342 -0.75 -16.51 1.07
C GLU A 342 -1.57 -17.61 0.38
N SER A 343 -2.76 -17.93 0.89
CA SER A 343 -3.69 -18.78 0.15
C SER A 343 -4.25 -18.02 -1.07
N SER A 344 -3.95 -18.50 -2.29
CA SER A 344 -4.41 -17.83 -3.52
C SER A 344 -5.93 -17.62 -3.53
N SER A 345 -6.69 -18.62 -3.09
CA SER A 345 -8.17 -18.65 -3.12
C SER A 345 -8.87 -17.50 -2.37
N THR A 346 -8.25 -16.99 -1.30
CA THR A 346 -8.77 -15.90 -0.47
C THR A 346 -8.05 -14.59 -0.79
N ALA A 347 -6.75 -14.65 -1.07
CA ALA A 347 -5.93 -13.51 -1.43
C ALA A 347 -6.42 -12.78 -2.69
N LEU A 348 -6.78 -13.53 -3.75
CA LEU A 348 -7.34 -12.96 -4.99
C LEU A 348 -8.66 -12.18 -4.76
N LYS A 349 -9.42 -12.54 -3.72
CA LYS A 349 -10.69 -11.88 -3.37
C LYS A 349 -10.49 -10.63 -2.51
N ARG A 350 -9.40 -10.59 -1.73
CA ARG A 350 -9.01 -9.48 -0.85
C ARG A 350 -8.52 -8.27 -1.65
N ARG A 351 -7.50 -8.48 -2.50
CA ARG A 351 -6.73 -7.41 -3.17
C ARG A 351 -7.53 -6.40 -3.99
N PRO A 352 -8.61 -6.74 -4.71
CA PRO A 352 -9.38 -5.75 -5.48
C PRO A 352 -9.95 -4.61 -4.63
N LYS A 353 -10.13 -4.82 -3.32
CA LYS A 353 -10.72 -3.85 -2.39
C LYS A 353 -9.81 -3.48 -1.23
N TYR A 354 -8.92 -4.39 -0.81
CA TYR A 354 -8.09 -4.24 0.37
C TYR A 354 -6.73 -4.90 0.18
N GLY A 355 -5.64 -4.21 0.54
CA GLY A 355 -4.28 -4.72 0.35
C GLY A 355 -3.85 -4.81 -1.11
N PHE A 356 -4.22 -3.78 -1.87
CA PHE A 356 -3.71 -3.55 -3.23
C PHE A 356 -2.28 -2.97 -3.17
N LEU A 357 -1.58 -2.95 -4.31
CA LEU A 357 -0.24 -2.36 -4.40
C LEU A 357 -0.28 -0.87 -4.00
N GLY A 358 0.55 -0.49 -3.05
CA GLY A 358 0.58 0.86 -2.48
C GLY A 358 -0.62 1.20 -1.59
N ASP A 359 -1.32 0.20 -1.00
CA ASP A 359 -2.34 0.44 0.03
C ASP A 359 -1.65 0.94 1.30
N ILE A 360 -1.67 2.26 1.47
CA ILE A 360 -1.09 2.96 2.60
C ILE A 360 -2.12 3.82 3.33
N ARG A 361 -1.87 4.07 4.62
CA ARG A 361 -2.63 5.05 5.41
C ARG A 361 -1.68 5.91 6.24
N LEU A 362 -1.75 7.22 6.05
CA LEU A 362 -1.05 8.18 6.90
C LEU A 362 -1.70 8.22 8.29
N LYS A 363 -0.89 8.25 9.35
CA LYS A 363 -1.36 8.41 10.73
C LYS A 363 -1.22 9.89 11.14
N SER A 364 -2.17 10.39 11.93
CA SER A 364 -2.22 11.81 12.33
C SER A 364 -1.07 12.22 13.25
N HIS A 365 -0.49 11.28 13.99
CA HIS A 365 0.66 11.49 14.89
C HIS A 365 2.02 11.30 14.18
N GLY A 366 2.03 11.26 12.85
CA GLY A 366 3.23 10.99 12.04
C GLY A 366 3.43 9.50 11.74
N GLY A 367 4.19 9.22 10.66
CA GLY A 367 4.39 7.88 10.12
C GLY A 367 3.24 7.40 9.22
N PHE A 368 3.33 6.14 8.81
CA PHE A 368 2.36 5.51 7.91
C PHE A 368 2.17 4.02 8.22
N GLU A 369 1.03 3.51 7.80
CA GLU A 369 0.62 2.11 7.83
C GLU A 369 0.68 1.53 6.41
N TYR A 370 1.42 0.45 6.23
CA TYR A 370 1.49 -0.34 5.00
C TYR A 370 0.55 -1.55 5.11
N ARG A 371 -0.35 -1.71 4.13
CA ARG A 371 -1.57 -2.53 4.27
C ARG A 371 -1.68 -3.64 3.23
N THR A 372 -0.73 -3.76 2.32
CA THR A 372 -0.71 -4.76 1.26
C THR A 372 -0.80 -6.20 1.77
N PRO A 373 -0.07 -6.63 2.83
CA PRO A 373 -0.14 -8.02 3.32
C PRO A 373 -1.49 -8.42 3.92
N GLY A 374 -1.91 -9.67 3.70
CA GLY A 374 -2.96 -10.32 4.50
C GLY A 374 -2.57 -10.48 5.98
N SER A 375 -3.48 -10.97 6.81
CA SER A 375 -3.18 -11.19 8.23
C SER A 375 -2.18 -12.33 8.41
N TRP A 376 -0.93 -11.97 8.67
CA TRP A 376 0.22 -12.88 8.72
C TRP A 376 0.43 -13.55 10.08
N ILE A 377 -0.47 -13.33 11.06
CA ILE A 377 -0.39 -13.97 12.39
C ILE A 377 -0.82 -15.44 12.39
N VAL A 378 -0.89 -16.08 11.23
CA VAL A 378 -1.28 -17.48 11.03
C VAL A 378 -0.40 -18.47 11.80
N SER A 379 0.88 -18.15 12.01
CA SER A 379 1.81 -18.89 12.86
C SER A 379 2.92 -17.96 13.38
N PRO A 380 3.63 -18.33 14.47
CA PRO A 380 4.72 -17.53 14.99
C PRO A 380 5.90 -17.42 14.01
N GLU A 381 6.20 -18.47 13.24
CA GLU A 381 7.30 -18.46 12.26
C GLU A 381 7.03 -17.47 11.12
N ILE A 382 5.81 -17.46 10.57
CA ILE A 382 5.41 -16.51 9.54
C ILE A 382 5.41 -15.08 10.08
N ALA A 383 4.85 -14.87 11.28
CA ALA A 383 4.84 -13.56 11.91
C ALA A 383 6.25 -13.00 12.12
N GLN A 384 7.15 -13.83 12.64
CA GLN A 384 8.55 -13.44 12.83
C GLN A 384 9.24 -13.16 11.49
N ALA A 385 9.04 -14.00 10.47
CA ALA A 385 9.60 -13.79 9.13
C ALA A 385 9.14 -12.48 8.49
N VAL A 386 7.83 -12.17 8.57
CA VAL A 386 7.27 -10.93 8.00
C VAL A 386 7.79 -9.69 8.70
N LEU A 387 7.91 -9.71 10.04
CA LEU A 387 8.46 -8.59 10.79
C LEU A 387 9.95 -8.36 10.47
N CYS A 388 10.75 -9.43 10.42
CA CYS A 388 12.17 -9.33 10.03
C CYS A 388 12.33 -8.85 8.59
N LEU A 389 11.49 -9.34 7.66
CA LEU A 389 11.53 -8.94 6.26
C LEU A 389 11.16 -7.46 6.12
N ALA A 390 10.11 -7.01 6.81
CA ALA A 390 9.70 -5.61 6.79
C ALA A 390 10.80 -4.68 7.33
N TYR A 391 11.48 -5.07 8.41
CA TYR A 391 12.63 -4.33 8.92
C TYR A 391 13.76 -4.25 7.88
N LEU A 392 14.18 -5.39 7.34
CA LEU A 392 15.25 -5.48 6.32
C LEU A 392 14.93 -4.60 5.11
N VAL A 393 13.71 -4.71 4.57
CA VAL A 393 13.28 -3.94 3.39
C VAL A 393 13.33 -2.44 3.64
N VAL A 394 12.94 -1.98 4.83
CA VAL A 394 13.01 -0.56 5.19
C VAL A 394 14.47 -0.09 5.35
N VAL A 395 15.31 -0.86 6.03
CA VAL A 395 16.73 -0.52 6.20
C VAL A 395 17.42 -0.37 4.84
N HIS A 396 17.10 -1.28 3.90
CA HIS A 396 17.74 -1.40 2.59
C HIS A 396 16.95 -0.78 1.43
N HIS A 397 15.92 0.04 1.71
CA HIS A 397 15.02 0.54 0.66
C HIS A 397 15.69 1.44 -0.41
N ARG A 398 16.94 1.87 -0.17
CA ARG A 398 17.76 2.62 -1.13
C ARG A 398 18.68 1.72 -1.97
N GLU A 399 19.02 0.55 -1.45
CA GLU A 399 19.80 -0.49 -2.13
C GLU A 399 18.92 -1.37 -3.02
N LEU A 400 17.70 -1.65 -2.57
CA LEU A 400 16.72 -2.48 -3.25
C LEU A 400 16.04 -1.69 -4.39
N LYS A 401 16.42 -1.98 -5.65
CA LYS A 401 16.05 -1.16 -6.82
C LYS A 401 14.98 -1.74 -7.74
N MET A 402 14.63 -3.02 -7.64
CA MET A 402 13.65 -3.61 -8.57
C MET A 402 12.26 -2.99 -8.39
N THR A 403 11.59 -2.69 -9.49
CA THR A 403 10.20 -2.20 -9.52
C THR A 403 9.37 -2.96 -10.57
N PRO A 404 9.22 -4.28 -10.46
CA PRO A 404 8.57 -5.10 -11.50
C PRO A 404 7.11 -4.73 -11.72
N PHE A 405 6.43 -4.23 -10.69
CA PHE A 405 5.04 -3.82 -10.75
C PHE A 405 4.81 -2.49 -11.50
N ILE A 406 5.84 -1.92 -12.13
CA ILE A 406 5.65 -0.89 -13.17
C ILE A 406 4.99 -1.46 -14.43
N ARG A 407 5.07 -2.78 -14.63
CA ARG A 407 4.52 -3.49 -15.78
C ARG A 407 3.12 -4.03 -15.49
N LEU A 408 2.21 -3.91 -16.45
CA LEU A 408 0.81 -4.30 -16.30
C LEU A 408 0.66 -5.81 -16.06
N GLU A 409 1.44 -6.62 -16.76
CA GLU A 409 1.48 -8.08 -16.65
C GLU A 409 1.77 -8.53 -15.21
N ASN A 410 2.83 -7.99 -14.60
CA ASN A 410 3.20 -8.31 -13.22
C ASN A 410 2.15 -7.87 -12.21
N GLN A 411 1.52 -6.71 -12.42
CA GLN A 411 0.40 -6.28 -11.59
C GLN A 411 -0.77 -7.26 -11.70
N LYS A 412 -1.11 -7.69 -12.92
CA LYS A 412 -2.22 -8.61 -13.16
C LYS A 412 -1.99 -9.92 -12.42
N ASP A 413 -0.80 -10.48 -12.55
CA ASP A 413 -0.46 -11.75 -11.91
C ASP A 413 -0.43 -11.61 -10.38
N PHE A 414 0.00 -10.46 -9.85
CA PHE A 414 -0.08 -10.14 -8.42
C PHE A 414 -1.53 -10.14 -7.91
N TYR A 415 -2.44 -9.46 -8.63
CA TYR A 415 -3.85 -9.38 -8.26
C TYR A 415 -4.59 -10.72 -8.42
N MET A 416 -4.23 -11.50 -9.43
CA MET A 416 -4.76 -12.84 -9.64
C MET A 416 -4.13 -13.89 -8.71
N CYS A 417 -3.06 -13.53 -8.00
CA CYS A 417 -2.29 -14.43 -7.16
C CYS A 417 -1.73 -15.63 -7.98
N ASP A 418 -1.29 -15.37 -9.21
CA ASP A 418 -0.71 -16.36 -10.11
C ASP A 418 0.76 -16.61 -9.76
N LYS A 419 0.96 -17.48 -8.77
CA LYS A 419 2.30 -17.81 -8.24
C LYS A 419 3.19 -18.47 -9.28
N TRP A 420 2.61 -19.20 -10.24
CA TRP A 420 3.39 -19.88 -11.28
C TRP A 420 4.01 -18.87 -12.24
N ALA A 421 3.21 -17.91 -12.73
CA ALA A 421 3.71 -16.82 -13.59
C ALA A 421 4.77 -15.96 -12.89
N LEU A 422 4.68 -15.83 -11.56
CA LEU A 422 5.55 -14.97 -10.75
C LEU A 422 6.77 -15.68 -10.15
N GLN A 423 6.93 -16.98 -10.38
CA GLN A 423 7.98 -17.78 -9.73
C GLN A 423 9.39 -17.29 -10.07
N SER A 424 9.65 -16.98 -11.35
CA SER A 424 10.97 -16.46 -11.78
C SER A 424 11.28 -15.10 -11.16
N LEU A 425 10.29 -14.21 -11.16
CA LEU A 425 10.40 -12.90 -10.54
C LEU A 425 10.69 -13.00 -9.03
N PHE A 426 10.08 -13.97 -8.33
CA PHE A 426 10.39 -14.25 -6.93
C PHE A 426 11.86 -14.64 -6.71
N VAL A 427 12.42 -15.48 -7.57
CA VAL A 427 13.83 -15.89 -7.43
C VAL A 427 14.77 -14.69 -7.52
N ASP A 428 14.55 -13.78 -8.47
CA ASP A 428 15.41 -12.60 -8.64
C ASP A 428 15.25 -11.59 -7.50
N ILE A 429 14.01 -11.37 -7.04
CA ILE A 429 13.71 -10.50 -5.88
C ILE A 429 14.32 -11.07 -4.60
N TRP A 430 14.19 -12.37 -4.38
CA TRP A 430 14.72 -13.00 -3.18
C TRP A 430 16.25 -13.00 -3.14
N ARG A 431 16.91 -13.18 -4.29
CA ARG A 431 18.38 -13.04 -4.40
C ARG A 431 18.85 -11.65 -3.97
N ASN A 432 18.11 -10.60 -4.33
CA ASN A 432 18.44 -9.25 -3.88
C ASN A 432 18.28 -9.09 -2.36
N ILE A 433 17.28 -9.72 -1.75
CA ILE A 433 17.12 -9.75 -0.29
C ILE A 433 18.32 -10.45 0.35
N GLU A 434 18.71 -11.63 -0.16
CA GLU A 434 19.85 -12.42 0.33
C GLU A 434 21.18 -11.65 0.28
N ASN A 435 21.33 -10.75 -0.68
CA ASN A 435 22.55 -9.94 -0.85
C ASN A 435 22.66 -8.76 0.13
N THR A 436 21.58 -8.38 0.83
CA THR A 436 21.63 -7.25 1.77
C THR A 436 22.44 -7.57 3.03
N SER A 437 23.04 -6.55 3.63
CA SER A 437 23.88 -6.72 4.84
C SER A 437 23.09 -7.27 6.04
N THR A 438 21.79 -6.99 6.12
CA THR A 438 20.92 -7.39 7.24
C THR A 438 20.34 -8.80 7.09
N TYR A 439 20.35 -9.39 5.89
CA TYR A 439 19.81 -10.75 5.68
C TYR A 439 20.46 -11.77 6.59
N LYS A 440 21.79 -11.76 6.71
CA LYS A 440 22.56 -12.71 7.55
C LYS A 440 22.11 -12.71 9.01
N LEU A 441 21.65 -11.57 9.54
CA LEU A 441 21.19 -11.46 10.92
C LEU A 441 19.86 -12.21 11.15
N TYR A 442 19.00 -12.26 10.13
CA TYR A 442 17.65 -12.82 10.22
C TYR A 442 17.42 -14.02 9.30
N GLU A 443 18.47 -14.58 8.69
CA GLU A 443 18.40 -15.68 7.72
C GLU A 443 17.56 -16.85 8.24
N GLU A 444 17.84 -17.30 9.46
CA GLU A 444 17.10 -18.39 10.12
C GLU A 444 15.60 -18.10 10.27
N LYS A 445 15.21 -16.83 10.34
CA LYS A 445 13.81 -16.40 10.45
C LYS A 445 13.17 -16.20 9.08
N LEU A 446 13.95 -15.77 8.10
CA LEU A 446 13.49 -15.44 6.75
C LEU A 446 13.35 -16.67 5.86
N LYS A 447 14.16 -17.72 6.06
CA LYS A 447 14.24 -18.89 5.17
C LYS A 447 12.92 -19.63 4.94
N ILE A 448 11.97 -19.51 5.87
CA ILE A 448 10.64 -20.11 5.71
C ILE A 448 9.90 -19.60 4.46
N ILE A 449 10.09 -18.33 4.08
CA ILE A 449 9.42 -17.73 2.92
C ILE A 449 9.87 -18.42 1.61
N PRO A 450 11.16 -18.43 1.23
CA PRO A 450 11.63 -19.07 0.01
C PRO A 450 11.46 -20.58 0.06
N GLU A 451 11.57 -21.22 1.23
CA GLU A 451 11.28 -22.65 1.39
C GLU A 451 9.83 -22.97 1.00
N MET A 452 8.86 -22.21 1.52
CA MET A 452 7.44 -22.38 1.18
C MET A 452 7.19 -22.11 -0.30
N VAL A 453 7.79 -21.06 -0.88
CA VAL A 453 7.60 -20.74 -2.30
C VAL A 453 8.20 -21.84 -3.20
N ARG A 454 9.40 -22.34 -2.91
CA ARG A 454 10.01 -23.46 -3.65
C ARG A 454 9.20 -24.74 -3.53
N ALA A 455 8.61 -25.00 -2.37
CA ALA A 455 7.74 -26.14 -2.14
C ALA A 455 6.30 -25.94 -2.68
N ASN A 456 6.00 -24.80 -3.32
CA ASN A 456 4.65 -24.40 -3.73
C ASN A 456 3.61 -24.50 -2.60
N MET A 457 4.04 -24.18 -1.39
CA MET A 457 3.22 -24.20 -0.18
C MET A 457 2.63 -22.82 0.09
N SER A 458 1.42 -22.82 0.63
CA SER A 458 0.76 -21.62 1.16
C SER A 458 0.51 -21.81 2.65
N TRP A 459 0.45 -20.72 3.41
CA TRP A 459 0.07 -20.82 4.82
C TRP A 459 -1.37 -21.34 4.96
N ASN A 460 -1.68 -21.93 6.11
CA ASN A 460 -2.99 -22.52 6.36
C ASN A 460 -3.92 -21.54 7.08
N GLU A 461 -4.82 -20.89 6.33
CA GLU A 461 -5.84 -19.97 6.86
C GLU A 461 -6.98 -20.67 7.60
N ASN A 462 -7.08 -21.99 7.53
CA ASN A 462 -8.09 -22.78 8.25
C ASN A 462 -7.64 -23.22 9.64
N SER A 463 -6.40 -22.91 10.03
CA SER A 463 -5.85 -23.27 11.34
C SER A 463 -6.25 -22.25 12.40
N ASP A 464 -6.69 -22.73 13.57
CA ASP A 464 -6.85 -21.90 14.75
C ASP A 464 -5.49 -21.36 15.19
N ILE A 465 -5.29 -20.03 15.13
CA ILE A 465 -4.00 -19.42 15.45
C ILE A 465 -3.60 -19.69 16.90
N LYS A 466 -4.56 -19.89 17.81
CA LYS A 466 -4.23 -20.24 19.20
C LYS A 466 -3.41 -21.52 19.28
N LYS A 467 -3.75 -22.53 18.48
CA LYS A 467 -3.02 -23.82 18.47
C LYS A 467 -1.61 -23.63 17.91
N ARG A 468 -1.47 -22.86 16.82
CA ARG A 468 -0.18 -22.57 16.18
C ARG A 468 0.76 -21.78 17.08
N TRP A 469 0.21 -20.88 17.89
CA TRP A 469 0.95 -20.04 18.82
C TRP A 469 1.10 -20.64 20.22
N GLY A 470 0.69 -21.90 20.46
CA GLY A 470 0.79 -22.54 21.77
C GLY A 470 -0.07 -21.90 22.87
N ILE A 471 -1.16 -21.23 22.50
CA ILE A 471 -2.06 -20.52 23.42
C ILE A 471 -3.08 -21.48 24.02
N GLU A 472 -2.76 -22.02 25.18
CA GLU A 472 -3.61 -23.02 25.86
C GLU A 472 -4.56 -22.40 26.90
N TYR A 473 -5.85 -22.71 26.84
CA TYR A 473 -6.76 -22.37 27.95
C TYR A 473 -6.62 -23.40 29.06
N LYS A 474 -6.47 -22.93 30.31
CA LYS A 474 -6.54 -23.81 31.48
C LYS A 474 -7.89 -24.54 31.46
N LYS A 475 -7.86 -25.88 31.46
CA LYS A 475 -9.08 -26.68 31.66
C LYS A 475 -9.65 -26.31 33.02
N LYS A 476 -10.91 -25.87 33.08
CA LYS A 476 -11.62 -25.79 34.36
C LYS A 476 -11.69 -27.21 34.90
N ASN A 477 -11.00 -27.49 36.00
CA ASN A 477 -11.18 -28.74 36.74
C ASN A 477 -12.65 -28.82 37.15
N THR A 478 -13.42 -29.66 36.48
CA THR A 478 -14.81 -30.00 36.82
C THR A 478 -14.90 -30.96 38.01
N SER A 479 -13.79 -31.23 38.70
CA SER A 479 -13.71 -32.08 39.88
C SER A 479 -13.90 -31.30 41.19
N LYS A 480 -15.04 -30.62 41.37
CA LYS A 480 -15.51 -30.18 42.70
C LYS A 480 -17.01 -29.87 42.68
N LYS A 481 -17.83 -30.86 42.29
CA LYS A 481 -19.28 -30.91 42.57
C LYS A 481 -19.83 -32.33 42.40
N LYS A 482 -19.28 -33.29 43.16
CA LYS A 482 -19.88 -34.63 43.33
C LYS A 482 -19.73 -35.22 44.75
N SER A 483 -19.41 -34.40 45.76
CA SER A 483 -19.24 -34.87 47.15
C SER A 483 -20.12 -34.15 48.19
N ALA A 484 -21.17 -33.45 47.78
CA ALA A 484 -22.13 -32.82 48.71
C ALA A 484 -23.58 -33.34 48.59
N ALA A 485 -23.81 -34.46 47.89
CA ALA A 485 -25.15 -35.06 47.71
C ALA A 485 -25.23 -36.52 48.18
N ARG A 486 -24.36 -36.96 49.09
CA ARG A 486 -24.38 -38.31 49.68
C ARG A 486 -24.17 -38.34 51.21
N LEU A 487 -24.55 -37.27 51.88
CA LEU A 487 -24.72 -37.21 53.33
C LEU A 487 -26.09 -36.56 53.57
N ASN A 488 -27.15 -37.33 53.33
CA ASN A 488 -28.54 -37.17 53.78
C ASN A 488 -29.43 -38.11 52.94
N SER A 489 -29.32 -39.40 53.19
CA SER A 489 -30.35 -40.41 52.88
C SER A 489 -30.06 -41.66 53.70
#